data_AF-A0A3D0SEL6-F1
#
_entry.id   AF-A0A3D0SEL6-F1
#
_cell.length_a   1.000
_cell.length_b   1.000
_cell.length_c   1.000
_cell.angle_alpha   90.00
_cell.angle_beta   90.00
_cell.angle_gamma   90.00
#
_symmetry.space_group_name_H-M   'P 1'
#
loop_
_entity.id
_entity.type
_entity.pdbx_description
1 polymer ?
#
loop_
_entity_poly.entity_id
_entity_poly.type
_entity_poly.pdbx_seq_one_letter_code
_entity_poly.pdbx_strand_id
1 'polypeptide(L)'
;MGIFSRFTDIVNSNINALLDKAEDPEKMVRLIIQEMEDTLVEVRSASAKTIANKKEIASQISKMEADAADWQSKAEFALSKDREDLARSALQEKKKSQEAADVLTAELSAVEEQISKLQDEIVQLQEKLADAKARQKTILMRQKTASSRLEVRKTLDSGKIDEAMGRFDQYERKI
;
A
#
# COMPACT_ATOMS: atom_id res chain seq x y z
N MET A 1 1.55 17.95 0.05
CA MET A 1 0.76 17.08 0.94
C MET A 1 1.59 15.86 1.30
N GLY A 2 1.56 15.41 2.55
CA GLY A 2 2.27 14.20 2.98
C GLY A 2 1.63 12.93 2.43
N ILE A 3 2.42 11.85 2.36
CA ILE A 3 1.98 10.52 1.85
C ILE A 3 0.75 10.00 2.62
N PHE A 4 0.72 10.20 3.94
CA PHE A 4 -0.37 9.77 4.81
C PHE A 4 -1.65 10.57 4.57
N SER A 5 -1.54 11.87 4.33
CA SER A 5 -2.69 12.72 3.96
C SER A 5 -3.34 12.22 2.68
N ARG A 6 -2.53 11.93 1.65
CA ARG A 6 -3.03 11.38 0.38
C ARG A 6 -3.69 10.02 0.58
N PHE A 7 -3.08 9.13 1.35
CA PHE A 7 -3.68 7.83 1.69
C PHE A 7 -5.04 7.99 2.38
N THR A 8 -5.13 8.85 3.40
CA THR A 8 -6.38 9.11 4.13
C THR A 8 -7.46 9.67 3.20
N ASP A 9 -7.10 10.59 2.32
CA ASP A 9 -8.02 11.15 1.32
C ASP A 9 -8.51 10.06 0.36
N ILE A 10 -7.62 9.19 -0.12
CA ILE A 10 -7.93 8.07 -1.01
C ILE A 10 -8.88 7.06 -0.34
N VAL A 11 -8.57 6.61 0.87
CA VAL A 11 -9.39 5.60 1.57
C VAL A 11 -10.76 6.16 1.93
N ASN A 12 -10.84 7.41 2.35
CA ASN A 12 -12.10 8.07 2.67
C ASN A 12 -12.86 8.57 1.44
N SER A 13 -12.21 8.63 0.28
CA SER A 13 -12.87 9.07 -0.96
C SER A 13 -14.01 8.13 -1.34
N ASN A 14 -15.14 8.74 -1.67
CA ASN A 14 -16.22 8.04 -2.36
C ASN A 14 -15.99 8.16 -3.87
N ILE A 15 -15.39 7.12 -4.45
CA ILE A 15 -15.10 7.06 -5.88
C ILE A 15 -16.38 7.28 -6.72
N ASN A 16 -17.57 6.86 -6.26
CA ASN A 16 -18.81 7.09 -7.02
C ASN A 16 -19.12 8.59 -7.08
N ALA A 17 -19.06 9.29 -5.94
CA ALA A 17 -19.33 10.72 -5.89
C ALA A 17 -18.33 11.54 -6.72
N LEU A 18 -17.08 11.08 -6.83
CA LEU A 18 -16.07 11.68 -7.70
C LEU A 18 -16.39 11.45 -9.18
N LEU A 19 -16.83 10.24 -9.55
CA LEU A 19 -17.18 9.90 -10.93
C LEU A 19 -18.48 10.56 -11.39
N ASP A 20 -19.47 10.71 -10.51
CA ASP A 20 -20.77 11.33 -10.84
C ASP A 20 -20.63 12.82 -11.19
N LYS A 21 -19.56 13.47 -10.69
CA LYS A 21 -19.25 14.88 -10.96
C LYS A 21 -18.21 15.07 -12.07
N ALA A 22 -17.62 13.98 -12.57
CA ALA A 22 -16.56 14.05 -13.55
C ALA A 22 -17.14 14.28 -14.96
N GLU A 23 -16.58 15.25 -15.69
CA GLU A 23 -16.89 15.46 -17.11
C GLU A 23 -16.43 14.29 -17.97
N ASP A 24 -15.28 13.68 -17.63
CA ASP A 24 -14.76 12.46 -18.22
C ASP A 24 -14.50 11.40 -17.11
N PRO A 25 -15.50 10.55 -16.80
CA PRO A 25 -15.37 9.51 -15.78
C PRO A 25 -14.29 8.46 -16.10
N GLU A 26 -14.00 8.22 -17.38
CA GLU A 26 -12.98 7.24 -17.80
C GLU A 26 -11.58 7.75 -17.48
N LYS A 27 -11.31 9.01 -17.80
CA LYS A 27 -10.04 9.65 -17.45
C LYS A 27 -9.90 9.81 -15.94
N MET A 28 -10.97 10.20 -15.25
CA MET A 28 -10.94 10.40 -13.80
C MET A 28 -10.62 9.10 -13.04
N VAL A 29 -11.30 7.99 -13.36
CA VAL A 29 -11.01 6.70 -12.69
C VAL A 29 -9.58 6.23 -12.96
N ARG A 30 -9.04 6.49 -14.16
CA ARG A 30 -7.66 6.15 -14.52
C ARG A 30 -6.65 6.93 -13.68
N LEU A 31 -6.87 8.23 -13.47
CA LEU A 31 -6.02 9.06 -12.63
C LEU A 31 -6.06 8.62 -11.15
N ILE A 32 -7.26 8.30 -10.64
CA ILE A 32 -7.41 7.76 -9.27
C ILE A 32 -6.65 6.45 -9.11
N ILE A 33 -6.77 5.52 -10.07
CA ILE A 33 -6.03 4.25 -10.05
C ILE A 33 -4.52 4.50 -10.03
N GLN A 34 -4.02 5.41 -10.88
CA GLN A 34 -2.61 5.74 -10.92
C GLN A 34 -2.13 6.32 -9.58
N GLU A 35 -2.87 7.26 -8.99
CA GLU A 35 -2.52 7.86 -7.71
C GLU A 35 -2.52 6.83 -6.56
N MET A 36 -3.47 5.89 -6.58
CA MET A 36 -3.49 4.75 -5.65
C MET A 36 -2.28 3.83 -5.85
N GLU A 37 -1.88 3.54 -7.09
CA GLU A 37 -0.71 2.71 -7.39
C GLU A 37 0.59 3.38 -6.95
N ASP A 38 0.76 4.67 -7.23
CA ASP A 38 1.91 5.46 -6.78
C ASP A 38 1.99 5.48 -5.25
N THR A 39 0.86 5.76 -4.58
CA THR A 39 0.77 5.75 -3.11
C THR A 39 1.10 4.37 -2.54
N LEU A 40 0.66 3.28 -3.18
CA LEU A 40 0.96 1.92 -2.74
C LEU A 40 2.46 1.60 -2.82
N VAL A 41 3.14 2.06 -3.86
CA VAL A 41 4.60 1.92 -3.99
C VAL A 41 5.31 2.69 -2.88
N GLU A 42 4.89 3.92 -2.60
CA GLU A 42 5.47 4.73 -1.54
C GLU A 42 5.29 4.11 -0.14
N VAL A 43 4.08 3.68 0.20
CA VAL A 43 3.78 3.06 1.51
C VAL A 43 4.56 1.75 1.67
N ARG A 44 4.68 0.94 0.62
CA ARG A 44 5.53 -0.27 0.63
C ARG A 44 7.00 0.06 0.84
N SER A 45 7.51 1.11 0.20
CA SER A 45 8.88 1.58 0.41
C SER A 45 9.12 2.05 1.84
N ALA A 46 8.17 2.80 2.41
CA ALA A 46 8.22 3.25 3.80
C ALA A 46 8.18 2.07 4.79
N SER A 47 7.32 1.08 4.53
CA SER A 47 7.24 -0.15 5.31
C SER A 47 8.56 -0.94 5.24
N ALA A 48 9.15 -1.11 4.06
CA ALA A 48 10.45 -1.76 3.90
C ALA A 48 11.57 -1.06 4.68
N LYS A 49 11.63 0.28 4.65
CA LYS A 49 12.58 1.07 5.44
C LYS A 49 12.37 0.87 6.95
N THR A 50 11.11 0.82 7.38
CA THR A 50 10.75 0.63 8.80
C THR A 50 11.13 -0.78 9.26
N ILE A 51 10.95 -1.80 8.42
CA ILE A 51 11.39 -3.19 8.68
C ILE A 51 12.92 -3.26 8.77
N ALA A 52 13.65 -2.52 7.93
CA ALA A 52 15.10 -2.44 8.03
C ALA A 52 15.54 -1.80 9.36
N ASN A 53 14.89 -0.71 9.78
CA ASN A 53 15.12 -0.07 11.07
C ASN A 53 14.86 -1.02 12.24
N LYS A 54 13.75 -1.79 12.19
CA LYS A 54 13.44 -2.84 13.17
C LYS A 54 14.61 -3.81 13.35
N LYS A 55 15.19 -4.27 12.23
CA LYS A 55 16.32 -5.22 12.27
C LYS A 55 17.58 -4.60 12.86
N GLU A 56 17.82 -3.31 12.58
CA GLU A 56 18.93 -2.57 13.16
C GLU A 56 18.78 -2.43 14.68
N ILE A 57 17.62 -1.99 15.16
CA ILE A 57 17.31 -1.86 16.59
C ILE A 57 17.45 -3.23 17.28
N ALA A 58 16.87 -4.29 16.71
CA ALA A 58 16.99 -5.64 17.26
C ALA A 58 18.46 -6.10 17.35
N SER A 59 19.28 -5.79 16.35
CA SER A 59 20.72 -6.08 16.39
C SER A 59 21.45 -5.28 17.46
N GLN A 60 21.04 -4.03 17.74
CA GLN A 60 21.62 -3.21 18.79
C GLN A 60 21.24 -3.74 20.18
N ILE A 61 19.98 -4.16 20.38
CA ILE A 61 19.53 -4.82 21.61
C ILE A 61 20.40 -6.04 21.91
N SER A 62 20.56 -6.96 20.94
CA SER A 62 21.37 -8.16 21.15
C SER A 62 22.83 -7.86 21.50
N LYS A 63 23.39 -6.74 20.99
CA LYS A 63 24.74 -6.30 21.37
C LYS A 63 24.77 -5.81 22.83
N MET A 64 23.81 -4.99 23.24
CA MET A 64 23.74 -4.48 24.61
C MET A 64 23.50 -5.60 25.63
N GLU A 65 22.69 -6.60 25.28
CA GLU A 65 22.47 -7.80 26.09
C GLU A 65 23.75 -8.64 26.23
N ALA A 66 24.48 -8.82 25.12
CA ALA A 66 25.78 -9.51 25.15
C ALA A 66 26.80 -8.76 26.01
N ASP A 67 26.89 -7.43 25.88
CA ASP A 67 27.76 -6.59 26.72
C ASP A 67 27.39 -6.73 28.21
N ALA A 68 26.09 -6.75 28.54
CA ALA A 68 25.62 -6.95 29.91
C ALA A 68 26.02 -8.33 30.46
N ALA A 69 25.94 -9.38 29.65
CA ALA A 69 26.37 -10.74 30.02
C ALA A 69 27.90 -10.83 30.21
N ASP A 70 28.68 -10.14 29.38
CA ASP A 70 30.13 -10.03 29.52
C ASP A 70 30.52 -9.30 30.80
N TRP A 71 29.84 -8.19 31.12
CA TRP A 71 30.04 -7.47 32.37
C TRP A 71 29.66 -8.30 33.59
N GLN A 72 28.60 -9.09 33.50
CA GLN A 72 28.24 -10.05 34.54
C GLN A 72 29.37 -11.06 34.78
N SER A 73 29.89 -11.67 33.71
CA SER A 73 30.99 -12.64 33.78
C SER A 73 32.26 -12.02 34.39
N LYS A 74 32.58 -10.77 34.04
CA LYS A 74 33.70 -10.02 34.62
C LYS A 74 33.49 -9.73 36.12
N ALA A 75 32.26 -9.41 36.53
CA ALA A 75 31.93 -9.20 37.93
C ALA A 75 32.11 -10.47 38.76
N GLU A 76 31.62 -11.61 38.26
CA GLU A 76 31.77 -12.92 38.89
C GLU A 76 33.25 -13.32 38.99
N PHE A 77 34.02 -13.10 37.93
CA PHE A 77 35.45 -13.36 37.94
C PHE A 77 36.20 -12.49 38.97
N ALA A 78 35.90 -11.19 39.03
CA ALA A 78 36.50 -10.29 40.02
C ALA A 78 36.17 -10.73 41.45
N LEU A 79 34.93 -11.14 41.70
CA LEU A 79 34.51 -11.66 43.00
C LEU A 79 35.24 -12.96 43.37
N SER A 80 35.48 -13.86 42.40
CA SER A 80 36.27 -15.08 42.62
C SER A 80 37.75 -14.82 42.98
N LYS A 81 38.21 -13.58 42.82
CA LYS A 81 39.55 -13.10 43.17
C LYS A 81 39.53 -12.15 44.36
N ASP A 82 38.42 -12.10 45.11
CA ASP A 82 38.20 -11.22 46.26
C ASP A 82 38.38 -9.72 45.93
N ARG A 83 38.16 -9.33 44.67
CA ARG A 83 38.24 -7.94 44.20
C ARG A 83 36.85 -7.31 44.11
N GLU A 84 36.28 -7.01 45.27
CA GLU A 84 34.91 -6.48 45.37
C GLU A 84 34.70 -5.14 44.66
N ASP A 85 35.71 -4.28 44.65
CA ASP A 85 35.70 -2.96 44.00
C ASP A 85 35.53 -3.09 42.48
N LEU A 86 36.27 -4.01 41.85
CA LEU A 86 36.15 -4.33 40.44
C LEU A 86 34.82 -5.01 40.13
N ALA A 87 34.34 -5.90 41.01
CA ALA A 87 33.04 -6.56 40.85
C ALA A 87 31.90 -5.53 40.85
N ARG A 88 31.90 -4.59 41.79
CA ARG A 88 30.90 -3.50 41.85
C ARG A 88 30.95 -2.62 40.61
N SER A 89 32.15 -2.27 40.14
CA SER A 89 32.33 -1.46 38.93
C SER A 89 31.78 -2.19 37.69
N ALA A 90 32.08 -3.48 37.54
CA ALA A 90 31.55 -4.29 36.45
C ALA A 90 30.02 -4.41 36.49
N LEU A 91 29.42 -4.56 37.68
CA LEU A 91 27.95 -4.55 37.83
C LEU A 91 27.33 -3.20 37.47
N GLN A 92 28.04 -2.09 37.70
CA GLN A 92 27.56 -0.77 37.30
C GLN A 92 27.56 -0.62 35.77
N GLU A 93 28.58 -1.12 35.08
CA GLU A 93 28.59 -1.14 33.61
C GLU A 93 27.54 -2.10 33.05
N LYS A 94 27.35 -3.28 33.64
CA LYS A 94 26.25 -4.19 33.30
C LYS A 94 24.90 -3.47 33.36
N LYS A 95 24.66 -2.74 34.45
CA LYS A 95 23.40 -2.02 34.65
C LYS A 95 23.16 -1.00 33.54
N LYS A 96 24.18 -0.24 33.13
CA LYS A 96 24.08 0.72 32.02
C LYS A 96 23.74 0.03 30.69
N SER A 97 24.41 -1.08 30.38
CA SER A 97 24.11 -1.87 29.17
C SER A 97 22.68 -2.40 29.18
N GLN A 98 22.19 -2.88 30.33
CA GLN A 98 20.81 -3.34 30.47
C GLN A 98 19.80 -2.20 30.29
N GLU A 99 20.02 -1.05 30.93
CA GLU A 99 19.16 0.12 30.78
C GLU A 99 19.09 0.59 29.31
N ALA A 100 20.22 0.54 28.58
CA ALA A 100 20.25 0.84 27.16
C ALA A 100 19.45 -0.18 26.32
N ALA A 101 19.56 -1.47 26.63
CA ALA A 101 18.76 -2.52 25.98
C ALA A 101 17.25 -2.34 26.24
N ASP A 102 16.87 -1.97 27.46
CA ASP A 102 15.47 -1.75 27.84
C ASP A 102 14.85 -0.56 27.07
N VAL A 103 15.60 0.53 26.91
CA VAL A 103 15.18 1.70 26.10
C VAL A 103 14.97 1.30 24.63
N LEU A 104 15.93 0.59 24.04
CA LEU A 104 15.83 0.11 22.66
C LEU A 104 14.68 -0.89 22.47
N THR A 105 14.37 -1.69 23.49
CA THR A 105 13.24 -2.63 23.46
C THR A 105 11.89 -1.92 23.43
N ALA A 106 11.76 -0.82 24.17
CA ALA A 106 10.57 0.04 24.08
C ALA A 106 10.45 0.69 22.70
N GLU A 107 11.55 1.16 22.12
CA GLU A 107 11.58 1.69 20.75
C GLU A 107 11.20 0.62 19.72
N LEU A 108 11.74 -0.60 19.84
CA LEU A 108 11.42 -1.72 18.96
C LEU A 108 9.92 -2.01 18.95
N SER A 109 9.28 -1.98 20.12
CA SER A 109 7.84 -2.21 20.26
C SER A 109 7.02 -1.15 19.51
N ALA A 110 7.42 0.12 19.59
CA ALA A 110 6.77 1.21 18.85
C ALA A 110 6.94 1.05 17.33
N VAL A 111 8.13 0.62 16.88
CA VAL A 111 8.41 0.34 15.46
C VAL A 111 7.58 -0.85 14.96
N GLU A 112 7.40 -1.89 15.77
CA GLU A 112 6.55 -3.04 15.43
C GLU A 112 5.08 -2.64 15.27
N GLU A 113 4.56 -1.80 16.17
CA GLU A 113 3.20 -1.25 16.03
C GLU A 113 3.05 -0.43 14.74
N GLN A 114 4.05 0.39 14.42
CA GLN A 114 4.06 1.17 13.17
C GLN A 114 4.08 0.26 11.93
N ILE A 115 4.84 -0.84 11.94
CA ILE A 115 4.85 -1.81 10.85
C ILE A 115 3.47 -2.45 10.68
N SER A 116 2.81 -2.82 11.78
CA SER A 116 1.45 -3.39 11.73
C SER A 116 0.47 -2.41 11.09
N LYS A 117 0.49 -1.14 11.51
CA LYS A 117 -0.37 -0.09 10.92
C LYS A 117 -0.12 0.07 9.42
N LEU A 118 1.14 0.13 9.00
CA LEU A 118 1.49 0.24 7.58
C LEU A 118 1.03 -0.99 6.77
N GLN A 119 1.04 -2.19 7.36
CA GLN A 119 0.51 -3.39 6.70
C GLN A 119 -1.01 -3.30 6.52
N ASP A 120 -1.74 -2.86 7.54
CA ASP A 120 -3.20 -2.66 7.44
C ASP A 120 -3.55 -1.59 6.38
N GLU A 121 -2.80 -0.49 6.36
CA GLU A 121 -2.96 0.57 5.35
C GLU A 121 -2.71 0.04 3.92
N ILE A 122 -1.68 -0.79 3.74
CA ILE A 122 -1.42 -1.44 2.43
C ILE A 122 -2.61 -2.29 2.01
N VAL A 123 -3.18 -3.11 2.90
CA VAL A 123 -4.34 -3.96 2.60
C VAL A 123 -5.53 -3.11 2.19
N GLN A 124 -5.85 -2.07 2.96
CA GLN A 124 -6.96 -1.15 2.65
C GLN A 124 -6.79 -0.47 1.29
N LEU A 125 -5.57 -0.03 0.96
CA LEU A 125 -5.29 0.60 -0.33
C LEU A 125 -5.45 -0.40 -1.49
N GLN A 126 -5.02 -1.65 -1.30
CA GLN A 126 -5.18 -2.70 -2.30
C GLN A 126 -6.66 -3.02 -2.56
N GLU A 127 -7.49 -3.07 -1.52
CA GLU A 127 -8.94 -3.25 -1.65
C GLU A 127 -9.59 -2.10 -2.41
N LYS A 128 -9.24 -0.85 -2.07
CA LYS A 128 -9.72 0.35 -2.77
C LYS A 128 -9.29 0.38 -4.23
N LEU A 129 -8.05 -0.01 -4.52
CA LEU A 129 -7.53 -0.13 -5.87
C LEU A 129 -8.29 -1.20 -6.68
N ALA A 130 -8.62 -2.33 -6.07
CA ALA A 130 -9.41 -3.38 -6.72
C ALA A 130 -10.82 -2.90 -7.07
N ASP A 131 -11.49 -2.19 -6.16
CA ASP A 131 -12.79 -1.56 -6.40
C ASP A 131 -12.71 -0.51 -7.53
N ALA A 132 -11.71 0.36 -7.51
CA ALA A 132 -11.47 1.35 -8.57
C ALA A 132 -11.31 0.68 -9.95
N LYS A 133 -10.53 -0.41 -10.04
CA LYS A 133 -10.33 -1.19 -11.28
C LYS A 133 -11.62 -1.87 -11.75
N ALA A 134 -12.44 -2.40 -10.84
CA ALA A 134 -13.75 -2.97 -11.20
C ALA A 134 -14.70 -1.90 -11.77
N ARG A 135 -14.69 -0.71 -11.19
CA ARG A 135 -15.47 0.44 -11.68
C ARG A 135 -14.99 0.91 -13.05
N GLN A 136 -13.68 1.02 -13.25
CA GLN A 136 -13.09 1.35 -14.56
C GLN A 136 -13.57 0.36 -15.63
N LYS A 137 -13.51 -0.94 -15.36
CA LYS A 137 -14.01 -1.97 -16.29
C LYS A 137 -15.48 -1.77 -16.63
N THR A 138 -16.30 -1.40 -15.63
CA THR A 138 -17.73 -1.15 -15.80
C THR A 138 -18.01 0.07 -16.68
N ILE A 139 -17.27 1.16 -16.49
CA ILE A 139 -17.35 2.38 -17.31
C ILE A 139 -17.00 2.06 -18.76
N LEU A 140 -15.88 1.39 -18.98
CA LEU A 140 -15.42 1.00 -20.33
C LEU A 140 -16.42 0.09 -21.04
N MET A 141 -17.01 -0.88 -20.34
CA MET A 141 -18.05 -1.74 -20.90
C MET A 141 -19.29 -0.94 -21.32
N ARG A 142 -19.78 -0.02 -20.46
CA ARG A 142 -20.94 0.83 -20.77
C ARG A 142 -20.70 1.70 -21.99
N GLN A 143 -19.52 2.31 -22.08
CA GLN A 143 -19.13 3.18 -23.19
C GLN A 143 -19.02 2.38 -24.50
N LYS A 144 -18.44 1.18 -24.45
CA LYS A 144 -18.39 0.26 -25.59
C LYS A 144 -19.79 -0.14 -26.05
N THR A 145 -20.69 -0.53 -25.14
CA THR A 145 -22.08 -0.86 -25.48
C THR A 145 -22.83 0.33 -26.08
N ALA A 146 -22.67 1.53 -25.53
CA ALA A 146 -23.27 2.74 -26.06
C ALA A 146 -22.76 3.05 -27.47
N SER A 147 -21.44 2.96 -27.69
CA SER A 147 -20.82 3.15 -29.00
C SER A 147 -21.30 2.11 -30.02
N SER A 148 -21.34 0.82 -29.65
CA SER A 148 -21.84 -0.23 -30.55
C SER A 148 -23.31 -0.03 -30.93
N ARG A 149 -24.16 0.39 -29.98
CA ARG A 149 -25.56 0.73 -30.28
C ARG A 149 -25.68 1.91 -31.24
N LEU A 150 -24.84 2.93 -31.07
CA LEU A 150 -24.82 4.10 -31.95
C LEU A 150 -24.38 3.71 -33.37
N GLU A 151 -23.34 2.89 -33.50
CA GLU A 151 -22.84 2.41 -34.79
C GLU A 151 -23.87 1.52 -35.50
N VAL A 152 -24.54 0.61 -34.78
CA VAL A 152 -25.67 -0.17 -35.35
C VAL A 152 -26.79 0.77 -35.81
N ARG A 153 -27.16 1.77 -35.01
CA ARG A 153 -28.20 2.73 -35.43
C ARG A 153 -27.78 3.49 -36.68
N LYS A 154 -26.54 3.97 -36.77
CA LYS A 154 -26.01 4.65 -37.96
C LYS A 154 -26.03 3.75 -39.18
N THR A 155 -25.66 2.48 -39.05
CA THR A 155 -25.69 1.56 -40.20
C THR A 155 -27.12 1.25 -40.66
N LEU A 156 -28.07 1.08 -39.73
CA LEU A 156 -29.49 0.97 -40.06
C LEU A 156 -30.03 2.23 -40.75
N ASP A 157 -29.67 3.42 -40.27
CA ASP A 157 -30.12 4.72 -40.77
C ASP A 157 -29.40 5.16 -42.06
N SER A 158 -28.27 4.55 -42.42
CA SER A 158 -27.45 4.91 -43.59
C SER A 158 -28.09 4.61 -44.96
N GLY A 159 -29.38 4.27 -45.01
CA GLY A 159 -30.10 3.96 -46.25
C GLY A 159 -29.62 2.68 -46.96
N LYS A 160 -28.60 2.00 -46.45
CA LYS A 160 -28.08 0.73 -47.02
C LYS A 160 -29.09 -0.40 -46.96
N ILE A 161 -29.97 -0.38 -45.96
CA ILE A 161 -31.09 -1.34 -45.86
C ILE A 161 -32.15 -1.01 -46.90
N ASP A 162 -32.52 0.27 -47.04
CA ASP A 162 -33.47 0.70 -48.07
C ASP A 162 -32.94 0.43 -49.50
N GLU A 163 -31.63 0.62 -49.73
CA GLU A 163 -30.99 0.30 -51.00
C GLU A 163 -30.93 -1.22 -51.27
N ALA A 164 -30.69 -2.02 -50.22
CA ALA A 164 -30.73 -3.48 -50.33
C ALA A 164 -32.16 -4.01 -50.57
N MET A 165 -33.17 -3.44 -49.91
CA MET A 165 -34.59 -3.78 -50.11
C MET A 165 -35.06 -3.33 -51.49
N GLY A 166 -34.70 -2.13 -51.94
CA GLY A 166 -35.03 -1.64 -53.28
C GLY A 166 -34.41 -2.47 -54.41
N ARG A 167 -33.19 -3.02 -54.21
CA ARG A 167 -32.61 -4.00 -55.14
C ARG A 167 -33.38 -5.32 -55.12
N PHE A 168 -33.84 -5.77 -53.96
CA PHE A 168 -34.65 -6.98 -53.83
C PHE A 168 -35.99 -6.87 -54.59
N ASP A 169 -36.70 -5.75 -54.43
CA ASP A 169 -37.96 -5.46 -55.17
C ASP A 169 -37.74 -5.41 -56.69
N GLN A 170 -36.58 -4.93 -57.16
CA GLN A 170 -36.23 -4.96 -58.58
C GLN A 170 -36.00 -6.37 -59.13
N TYR A 171 -35.51 -7.29 -58.30
CA TYR A 171 -35.36 -8.70 -58.70
C TYR A 171 -36.71 -9.42 -58.74
N GLU A 172 -37.60 -9.12 -57.79
CA GLU A 172 -38.93 -9.75 -57.74
C GLU A 172 -39.84 -9.30 -58.90
N ARG A 173 -39.72 -8.06 -59.37
CA ARG A 173 -40.44 -7.56 -60.56
C ARG A 173 -39.95 -8.10 -61.90
N LYS A 174 -38.79 -8.80 -61.92
CA LYS A 174 -38.22 -9.40 -63.13
C LYS A 174 -38.65 -10.87 -63.33
N ILE A 175 -39.43 -11.43 -62.41
CA ILE A 175 -40.11 -12.72 -62.51
C ILE A 175 -41.56 -12.47 -62.93
#